data_AF-A0A1A9BMI1-F1
#
_entry.id   AF-A0A1A9BMI1-F1
#
_cell.length_a   1.000
_cell.length_b   1.000
_cell.length_c   1.000
_cell.angle_alpha   90.00
_cell.angle_beta   90.00
_cell.angle_gamma   90.00
#
_symmetry.space_group_name_H-M   'P 1'
#
loop_
_entity.id
_entity.type
_entity.pdbx_description
1 polymer ?
#
loop_
_entity_poly.entity_id
_entity_poly.type
_entity_poly.pdbx_seq_one_letter_code
_entity_poly.pdbx_strand_id
1 'polypeptide(L)'
;MNACAVCRRSTDPGLHACPRHTAELRAWLAELPHQAELLEEFLTPAARPAAGRIGGTGRAHSPAPADLRALALLGPGHADPHGPDDDGTIPIRALLDAWAGYIAYTYPAVHRDPHGTQHTAPCRQALPRHGATITGWCTWLTAYLPYALTHPWIGELHRQLGDLTARIHDLTHTTPREHHMDAPCPACGTFRLVTAGEDITCHACGHHLTRTEYDDHTKHVLEAHTAPAG
;
A
#
# COMPACT_ATOMS: atom_id res chain seq x y z
N MET A 1 -21.29 9.93 12.76
CA MET A 1 -20.54 10.02 11.49
C MET A 1 -19.08 9.87 11.84
N ASN A 2 -18.41 8.86 11.29
CA ASN A 2 -16.98 8.70 11.50
C ASN A 2 -16.22 9.54 10.47
N ALA A 3 -15.05 10.03 10.86
CA ALA A 3 -14.13 10.71 9.96
C ALA A 3 -12.95 9.77 9.66
N CYS A 4 -12.46 9.82 8.43
CA CYS A 4 -11.26 9.12 8.01
C CYS A 4 -10.07 9.56 8.87
N ALA A 5 -9.36 8.60 9.46
CA ALA A 5 -8.20 8.84 10.31
C ALA A 5 -7.05 9.54 9.57
N VAL A 6 -6.98 9.38 8.24
CA VAL A 6 -5.92 9.94 7.38
C VAL A 6 -6.28 11.36 6.91
N CYS A 7 -7.40 11.53 6.21
CA CYS A 7 -7.75 12.81 5.56
C CYS A 7 -8.92 13.58 6.19
N ARG A 8 -9.48 13.08 7.30
CA ARG A 8 -10.62 13.69 8.04
C ARG A 8 -11.93 13.84 7.26
N ARG A 9 -12.04 13.32 6.04
CA ARG A 9 -13.31 13.25 5.28
C ARG A 9 -14.30 12.29 5.94
N SER A 10 -15.59 12.47 5.69
CA SER A 10 -16.62 11.51 6.11
C SER A 10 -16.35 10.12 5.54
N THR A 11 -16.61 9.10 6.36
CA THR A 11 -16.57 7.69 5.94
C THR A 11 -17.87 6.99 6.35
N ASP A 12 -18.05 5.76 5.85
CA ASP A 12 -19.21 4.93 6.16
C ASP A 12 -19.32 4.65 7.67
N PRO A 13 -20.54 4.47 8.19
CA PRO A 13 -20.75 4.16 9.61
C PRO A 13 -19.93 2.94 10.05
N GLY A 14 -19.16 3.10 11.13
CA GLY A 14 -18.33 2.02 11.69
C GLY A 14 -16.96 1.87 11.05
N LEU A 15 -16.65 2.59 9.96
CA LEU A 15 -15.31 2.61 9.37
C LEU A 15 -14.51 3.81 9.85
N HIS A 16 -13.18 3.72 9.74
CA HIS A 16 -12.20 4.75 10.11
C HIS A 16 -11.28 5.15 8.96
N ALA A 17 -11.43 4.57 7.77
CA ALA A 17 -10.79 5.02 6.54
C ALA A 17 -11.85 5.20 5.43
N CYS A 18 -11.66 6.20 4.57
CA CYS A 18 -12.57 6.42 3.43
C CYS A 18 -12.21 5.49 2.25
N PRO A 19 -13.07 5.41 1.20
CA PRO A 19 -12.84 4.53 0.05
C PRO A 19 -11.48 4.73 -0.61
N ARG A 20 -11.01 5.98 -0.73
CA ARG A 20 -9.66 6.32 -1.24
C ARG A 20 -8.55 5.61 -0.47
N HIS A 21 -8.44 5.85 0.84
CA HIS A 21 -7.33 5.29 1.63
C HIS A 21 -7.47 3.77 1.81
N THR A 22 -8.70 3.24 1.66
CA THR A 22 -8.93 1.80 1.57
C THR A 22 -8.37 1.21 0.28
N ALA A 23 -8.57 1.89 -0.86
CA ALA A 23 -7.99 1.50 -2.15
C ALA A 23 -6.46 1.60 -2.13
N GLU A 24 -5.90 2.69 -1.60
CA GLU A 24 -4.44 2.87 -1.43
C GLU A 24 -3.81 1.73 -0.62
N LEU A 25 -4.38 1.37 0.53
CA LEU A 25 -3.91 0.23 1.34
C LEU A 25 -3.91 -1.09 0.55
N ARG A 26 -4.97 -1.36 -0.21
CA ARG A 26 -5.05 -2.57 -1.05
C ARG A 26 -4.02 -2.55 -2.17
N ALA A 27 -3.84 -1.41 -2.82
CA ALA A 27 -2.87 -1.24 -3.88
C ALA A 27 -1.45 -1.50 -3.35
N TRP A 28 -1.06 -0.89 -2.23
CA TRP A 28 0.25 -1.13 -1.62
C TRP A 28 0.46 -2.59 -1.23
N LEU A 29 -0.51 -3.23 -0.57
CA LEU A 29 -0.40 -4.64 -0.20
C LEU A 29 -0.29 -5.56 -1.42
N ALA A 30 -0.97 -5.25 -2.52
CA ALA A 30 -0.88 -6.01 -3.77
C ALA A 30 0.45 -5.79 -4.50
N GLU A 31 1.02 -4.60 -4.39
CA GLU A 31 2.26 -4.20 -5.06
C GLU A 31 3.52 -4.72 -4.36
N LEU A 32 3.56 -4.71 -3.03
CA LEU A 32 4.73 -5.04 -2.22
C LEU A 32 5.45 -6.35 -2.60
N PRO A 33 4.76 -7.47 -2.89
CA PRO A 33 5.42 -8.70 -3.32
C PRO A 33 6.30 -8.52 -4.56
N HIS A 34 5.79 -7.81 -5.58
CA HIS A 34 6.55 -7.56 -6.81
C HIS A 34 7.72 -6.62 -6.56
N GLN A 35 7.53 -5.59 -5.73
CA GLN A 35 8.62 -4.69 -5.37
C GLN A 35 9.72 -5.41 -4.58
N ALA A 36 9.39 -6.38 -3.74
CA ALA A 36 10.39 -7.18 -3.04
C ALA A 36 11.27 -8.00 -4.00
N GLU A 37 10.68 -8.57 -5.05
CA GLU A 37 11.43 -9.27 -6.12
C GLU A 37 12.40 -8.31 -6.84
N LEU A 38 11.95 -7.09 -7.16
CA LEU A 38 12.82 -6.07 -7.76
C LEU A 38 13.97 -5.68 -6.81
N LEU A 39 13.71 -5.56 -5.51
CA LEU A 39 14.75 -5.25 -4.52
C LEU A 39 15.83 -6.34 -4.41
N GLU A 40 15.49 -7.61 -4.65
CA GLU A 40 16.48 -8.69 -4.67
C GLU A 40 17.50 -8.51 -5.80
N GLU A 41 17.13 -7.88 -6.92
CA GLU A 41 18.07 -7.57 -8.01
C GLU A 41 19.17 -6.60 -7.55
N PHE A 42 18.86 -5.68 -6.63
CA PHE A 42 19.83 -4.74 -6.05
C PHE A 42 20.80 -5.39 -5.06
N LEU A 43 20.56 -6.64 -4.67
CA LEU A 43 21.47 -7.42 -3.83
C LEU A 43 22.55 -8.15 -4.62
N THR A 44 22.39 -8.26 -5.95
CA THR A 44 23.36 -8.95 -6.80
C THR A 44 24.50 -7.99 -7.17
N PRO A 45 25.77 -8.25 -6.77
CA PRO A 45 26.89 -7.40 -7.15
C PRO A 45 27.02 -7.35 -8.67
N ALA A 46 27.12 -6.15 -9.25
CA ALA A 46 27.25 -5.98 -10.69
C ALA A 46 28.50 -6.72 -11.21
N ALA A 47 28.30 -7.81 -11.97
CA ALA A 47 29.39 -8.65 -12.48
C ALA A 47 30.23 -7.97 -13.58
N ARG A 48 29.86 -6.77 -14.04
CA ARG A 48 30.58 -6.03 -15.07
C ARG A 48 31.05 -4.67 -14.58
N PRO A 49 32.35 -4.36 -14.69
CA PRO A 49 32.81 -2.98 -14.67
C PRO A 49 32.04 -2.21 -15.73
N ALA A 50 31.62 -0.98 -15.43
CA ALA A 50 30.97 -0.10 -16.40
C ALA A 50 31.86 0.05 -17.66
N ALA A 51 31.57 -0.72 -18.70
CA ALA A 51 32.17 -0.57 -20.01
C ALA A 51 31.51 0.63 -20.68
N GLY A 52 31.93 1.84 -20.30
CA GLY A 52 31.21 3.04 -20.74
C GLY A 52 31.80 4.38 -20.35
N ARG A 53 33.13 4.54 -20.31
CA ARG A 53 33.77 5.85 -20.55
C ARG A 53 35.09 5.66 -21.28
N ILE A 54 35.05 5.93 -22.58
CA ILE A 54 36.24 6.07 -23.43
C ILE A 54 36.99 7.31 -22.94
N GLY A 55 38.10 7.10 -22.24
CA GLY A 55 38.99 8.20 -21.82
C GLY A 55 39.30 8.17 -20.33
N GLY A 56 40.15 7.24 -19.91
CA GLY A 56 40.71 7.22 -18.57
C GLY A 56 41.32 5.88 -18.26
N THR A 57 42.57 5.86 -17.82
CA THR A 57 43.35 4.69 -17.40
C THR A 57 42.62 3.93 -16.29
N GLY A 58 41.76 2.98 -16.69
CA GLY A 58 40.78 2.33 -15.82
C GLY A 58 41.42 1.36 -14.84
N ARG A 59 41.49 1.77 -13.57
CA ARG A 59 41.63 0.84 -12.45
C ARG A 59 40.48 -0.17 -12.51
N ALA A 60 40.77 -1.44 -12.28
CA ALA A 60 39.74 -2.45 -12.06
C ALA A 60 38.86 -1.98 -10.89
N HIS A 61 37.67 -1.46 -11.20
CA HIS A 61 36.68 -1.17 -10.18
C HIS A 61 36.16 -2.51 -9.68
N SER A 62 36.33 -2.79 -8.40
CA SER A 62 35.65 -3.90 -7.72
C SER A 62 34.15 -3.84 -8.06
N PRO A 63 33.48 -5.00 -8.22
CA PRO A 63 32.03 -5.04 -8.36
C PRO A 63 31.39 -4.12 -7.34
N ALA A 64 30.43 -3.29 -7.77
CA ALA A 64 29.72 -2.43 -6.83
C ALA A 64 29.13 -3.33 -5.73
N PRO A 65 29.38 -3.03 -4.43
CA PRO A 65 28.77 -3.78 -3.35
C PRO A 65 27.25 -3.70 -3.46
N ALA A 66 26.54 -4.75 -3.03
CA ALA A 66 25.09 -4.78 -2.93
C ALA A 66 24.55 -3.50 -2.28
N ASP A 67 23.41 -2.99 -2.74
CA ASP A 67 22.83 -1.76 -2.16
C ASP A 67 22.39 -2.05 -0.72
N LEU A 68 23.07 -1.42 0.24
CA LEU A 68 22.81 -1.61 1.68
C LEU A 68 21.40 -1.18 2.06
N ARG A 69 20.76 -0.29 1.29
CA ARG A 69 19.36 0.12 1.53
C ARG A 69 18.40 -0.99 1.17
N ALA A 70 18.64 -1.71 0.08
CA ALA A 70 17.87 -2.90 -0.29
C ALA A 70 18.07 -4.02 0.75
N LEU A 71 19.31 -4.19 1.23
CA LEU A 71 19.62 -5.16 2.27
C LEU A 71 18.91 -4.83 3.60
N ALA A 72 18.83 -3.55 3.98
CA ALA A 72 18.10 -3.13 5.18
C ALA A 72 16.60 -3.44 5.06
N LEU A 73 15.98 -3.27 3.88
CA LEU A 73 14.56 -3.54 3.66
C LEU A 73 14.21 -5.03 3.61
N LEU A 74 15.11 -5.87 3.09
CA LEU A 74 14.91 -7.33 2.96
C LEU A 74 15.49 -8.14 4.12
N GLY A 75 16.32 -7.52 4.95
CA GLY A 75 17.01 -8.14 6.07
C GLY A 75 16.08 -8.56 7.22
N PRO A 76 16.61 -9.29 8.21
CA PRO A 76 15.87 -9.60 9.43
C PRO A 76 15.69 -8.34 10.28
N GLY A 77 14.59 -8.27 11.03
CA GLY A 77 14.32 -7.19 11.98
C GLY A 77 13.08 -7.41 12.81
N HIS A 78 12.74 -6.42 13.63
CA HIS A 78 11.54 -6.38 14.45
C HIS A 78 10.88 -5.01 14.29
N ALA A 79 9.56 -4.95 14.39
CA ALA A 79 8.80 -3.72 14.32
C ALA A 79 7.76 -3.71 15.44
N ASP A 80 7.49 -2.53 15.97
CA ASP A 80 6.35 -2.29 16.86
C ASP A 80 5.30 -1.49 16.08
N PRO A 81 4.06 -2.00 15.88
CA PRO A 81 3.02 -1.31 15.13
C PRO A 81 2.63 0.05 15.70
N HIS A 82 2.86 0.27 17.00
CA HIS A 82 2.63 1.54 17.70
C HIS A 82 3.90 2.12 18.33
N GLY A 83 5.06 1.61 17.93
CA GLY A 83 6.34 2.05 18.47
C GLY A 83 6.61 3.52 18.19
N PRO A 84 7.59 4.14 18.88
CA PRO A 84 8.09 5.45 18.49
C PRO A 84 8.53 5.40 17.02
N ASP A 85 8.42 6.54 16.32
CA ASP A 85 8.86 6.66 14.92
C ASP A 85 10.24 6.05 14.77
N ASP A 86 10.26 4.84 14.19
CA ASP A 86 11.49 4.18 13.82
C ASP A 86 12.16 5.08 12.78
N ASP A 87 13.48 5.03 12.67
CA ASP A 87 14.29 5.92 11.79
C ASP A 87 14.06 5.67 10.28
N GLY A 88 12.95 5.01 9.99
CA GLY A 88 12.52 4.51 8.72
C GLY A 88 12.92 3.06 8.54
N THR A 89 14.01 2.55 9.10
CA THR A 89 14.72 1.37 8.55
C THR A 89 14.07 0.00 8.78
N ILE A 90 12.80 -0.05 9.18
CA ILE A 90 12.06 -1.28 9.40
C ILE A 90 12.05 -2.15 8.12
N PRO A 91 12.50 -3.41 8.20
CA PRO A 91 12.39 -4.35 7.10
C PRO A 91 10.93 -4.64 6.72
N ILE A 92 10.67 -4.84 5.43
CA ILE A 92 9.30 -5.06 4.88
C ILE A 92 8.58 -6.15 5.66
N ARG A 93 9.23 -7.31 5.83
CA ARG A 93 8.64 -8.45 6.53
C ARG A 93 8.35 -8.16 8.00
N ALA A 94 9.25 -7.42 8.68
CA ALA A 94 9.08 -7.11 10.09
C ALA A 94 7.84 -6.23 10.32
N LEU A 95 7.64 -5.22 9.47
CA LEU A 95 6.46 -4.36 9.52
C LEU A 95 5.17 -5.16 9.30
N LEU A 96 5.13 -6.00 8.25
CA LEU A 96 3.94 -6.77 7.90
C LEU A 96 3.58 -7.81 8.99
N ASP A 97 4.58 -8.50 9.55
CA ASP A 97 4.40 -9.46 10.65
C ASP A 97 3.90 -8.78 11.92
N ALA A 98 4.46 -7.62 12.27
CA ALA A 98 4.04 -6.85 13.43
C ALA A 98 2.57 -6.42 13.35
N TRP A 99 2.15 -5.87 12.21
CA TRP A 99 0.74 -5.52 11.98
C TRP A 99 -0.17 -6.73 11.96
N ALA A 100 0.25 -7.83 11.33
CA ALA A 100 -0.54 -9.05 11.33
C ALA A 100 -0.72 -9.60 12.75
N GLY A 101 0.35 -9.63 13.54
CA GLY A 101 0.34 -10.02 14.95
C GLY A 101 -0.59 -9.15 15.79
N TYR A 102 -0.53 -7.83 15.62
CA TYR A 102 -1.42 -6.89 16.32
C TYR A 102 -2.89 -7.07 15.93
N ILE A 103 -3.17 -7.24 14.64
CA ILE A 103 -4.54 -7.54 14.17
C ILE A 103 -5.01 -8.86 14.78
N ALA A 104 -4.21 -9.92 14.74
CA ALA A 104 -4.58 -11.20 15.34
C ALA A 104 -4.83 -11.07 16.85
N TYR A 105 -3.99 -10.31 17.57
CA TYR A 105 -4.16 -10.07 19.00
C TYR A 105 -5.46 -9.32 19.33
N THR A 106 -5.91 -8.42 18.46
CA THR A 106 -7.16 -7.69 18.69
C THR A 106 -8.38 -8.41 18.15
N TYR A 107 -8.23 -9.26 17.13
CA TYR A 107 -9.32 -9.93 16.44
C TYR A 107 -10.01 -10.98 17.34
N PRO A 108 -11.34 -10.90 17.52
CA PRO A 108 -12.07 -11.85 18.34
C PRO A 108 -12.20 -13.19 17.60
N ALA A 109 -11.44 -14.20 18.05
CA ALA A 109 -11.51 -15.54 17.50
C ALA A 109 -12.46 -16.41 18.30
N VAL A 110 -13.29 -17.17 17.59
CA VAL A 110 -14.23 -18.13 18.17
C VAL A 110 -13.66 -19.52 17.99
N HIS A 111 -13.53 -20.26 19.09
CA HIS A 111 -13.19 -21.68 19.06
C HIS A 111 -14.16 -22.47 19.94
N ARG A 112 -14.26 -23.78 19.69
CA ARG A 112 -15.01 -24.70 20.54
C ARG A 112 -14.05 -25.59 21.29
N ASP A 113 -14.30 -25.76 22.58
CA ASP A 113 -13.57 -26.74 23.37
C ASP A 113 -14.05 -28.18 23.04
N PRO A 114 -13.36 -29.22 23.54
CA PRO A 114 -13.79 -30.61 23.34
C PRO A 114 -15.19 -30.95 23.87
N HIS A 115 -15.76 -30.10 24.74
CA HIS A 115 -17.11 -30.26 25.30
C HIS A 115 -18.18 -29.51 24.49
N GLY A 116 -17.79 -28.83 23.41
CA GLY A 116 -18.69 -28.08 22.54
C GLY A 116 -19.00 -26.65 23.02
N THR A 117 -18.39 -26.19 24.12
CA THR A 117 -18.56 -24.81 24.61
C THR A 117 -17.85 -23.86 23.68
N GLN A 118 -18.54 -22.78 23.30
CA GLN A 118 -17.97 -21.73 22.47
C GLN A 118 -17.21 -20.73 23.34
N HIS A 119 -15.92 -20.55 23.03
CA HIS A 119 -15.04 -19.59 23.67
C HIS A 119 -14.66 -18.50 22.68
N THR A 120 -14.73 -17.25 23.12
CA THR A 120 -14.24 -16.10 22.37
C THR A 120 -12.98 -15.59 23.05
N ALA A 121 -11.86 -15.63 22.34
CA ALA A 121 -10.57 -15.15 22.82
C ALA A 121 -9.77 -14.55 21.66
N PRO A 122 -8.81 -13.64 21.94
CA PRO A 122 -7.83 -13.20 20.95
C PRO A 122 -7.16 -14.37 20.21
N CYS A 123 -6.89 -14.18 18.91
CA CYS A 123 -5.94 -15.08 18.24
C CYS A 123 -4.58 -14.93 18.91
N ARG A 124 -3.97 -16.06 19.31
CA ARG A 124 -2.63 -16.04 19.92
C ARG A 124 -1.54 -15.59 18.95
N GLN A 125 -1.76 -15.81 17.65
CA GLN A 125 -0.79 -15.47 16.61
C GLN A 125 -1.48 -15.36 15.24
N ALA A 126 -0.95 -14.49 14.37
CA ALA A 126 -1.31 -14.48 12.96
C ALA A 126 -0.66 -15.64 12.22
N LEU A 127 -1.43 -16.34 11.39
CA LEU A 127 -0.98 -17.54 10.66
C LEU A 127 -1.26 -17.38 9.17
N PRO A 128 -0.30 -16.90 8.37
CA PRO A 128 -0.43 -16.82 6.92
C PRO A 128 -0.42 -18.24 6.33
N ARG A 129 -1.47 -18.58 5.56
CA ARG A 129 -1.65 -19.93 4.98
C ARG A 129 -0.51 -20.38 4.07
N HIS A 130 0.19 -19.43 3.44
CA HIS A 130 1.26 -19.67 2.47
C HIS A 130 2.66 -19.44 3.07
N GLY A 131 2.78 -19.49 4.39
CA GLY A 131 4.03 -19.25 5.10
C GLY A 131 4.30 -17.77 5.41
N ALA A 132 5.27 -17.52 6.29
CA ALA A 132 5.63 -16.18 6.76
C ALA A 132 6.53 -15.43 5.75
N THR A 133 6.12 -15.41 4.49
CA THR A 133 6.76 -14.65 3.39
C THR A 133 6.09 -13.28 3.23
N ILE A 134 6.71 -12.34 2.51
CA ILE A 134 6.11 -11.02 2.21
C ILE A 134 4.74 -11.22 1.53
N THR A 135 4.67 -12.07 0.49
CA THR A 135 3.41 -12.43 -0.18
C THR A 135 2.37 -13.03 0.76
N GLY A 136 2.80 -13.94 1.66
CA GLY A 136 1.92 -14.57 2.64
C GLY A 136 1.31 -13.54 3.61
N TRP A 137 2.12 -12.60 4.09
CA TRP A 137 1.67 -11.53 4.97
C TRP A 137 0.78 -10.51 4.27
N CYS A 138 1.14 -10.06 3.06
CA CYS A 138 0.27 -9.17 2.27
C CYS A 138 -1.10 -9.80 2.00
N THR A 139 -1.13 -11.10 1.66
CA THR A 139 -2.38 -11.84 1.46
C THR A 139 -3.20 -11.90 2.75
N TRP A 140 -2.55 -12.19 3.87
CA TRP A 140 -3.21 -12.23 5.18
C TRP A 140 -3.77 -10.85 5.57
N LEU A 141 -2.96 -9.80 5.49
CA LEU A 141 -3.38 -8.44 5.81
C LEU A 141 -4.54 -7.97 4.92
N THR A 142 -4.50 -8.28 3.63
CA THR A 142 -5.59 -7.97 2.70
C THR A 142 -6.90 -8.65 3.12
N ALA A 143 -6.84 -9.91 3.55
CA ALA A 143 -8.02 -10.64 4.01
C ALA A 143 -8.62 -10.08 5.31
N TYR A 144 -7.79 -9.54 6.21
CA TYR A 144 -8.21 -8.95 7.49
C TYR A 144 -8.39 -7.42 7.43
N LEU A 145 -8.12 -6.80 6.29
CA LEU A 145 -8.30 -5.36 6.10
C LEU A 145 -9.72 -4.88 6.44
N PRO A 146 -10.82 -5.58 6.08
CA PRO A 146 -12.17 -5.18 6.49
C PRO A 146 -12.34 -5.00 8.00
N TYR A 147 -11.70 -5.84 8.81
CA TYR A 147 -11.68 -5.68 10.26
C TYR A 147 -10.83 -4.48 10.68
N ALA A 148 -9.61 -4.34 10.14
CA ALA A 148 -8.73 -3.21 10.43
C ALA A 148 -9.38 -1.85 10.15
N LEU A 149 -10.17 -1.74 9.07
CA LEU A 149 -10.91 -0.53 8.71
C LEU A 149 -11.94 -0.10 9.77
N THR A 150 -12.35 -1.00 10.67
CA THR A 150 -13.28 -0.68 11.78
C THR A 150 -12.59 -0.09 13.01
N HIS A 151 -11.27 0.13 12.95
CA HIS A 151 -10.51 0.62 14.10
C HIS A 151 -9.80 1.96 13.83
N PRO A 152 -9.64 2.81 14.87
CA PRO A 152 -9.02 4.14 14.73
C PRO A 152 -7.53 4.10 14.40
N TRP A 153 -6.83 3.01 14.73
CA TRP A 153 -5.41 2.84 14.42
C TRP A 153 -5.12 2.59 12.94
N ILE A 154 -6.14 2.48 12.08
CA ILE A 154 -5.97 2.32 10.64
C ILE A 154 -5.14 3.46 10.00
N GLY A 155 -5.19 4.67 10.58
CA GLY A 155 -4.38 5.79 10.10
C GLY A 155 -2.88 5.54 10.27
N GLU A 156 -2.50 4.82 11.33
CA GLU A 156 -1.10 4.48 11.60
C GLU A 156 -0.60 3.38 10.66
N LEU A 157 -1.42 2.34 10.44
CA LEU A 157 -1.14 1.31 9.43
C LEU A 157 -0.97 1.95 8.04
N HIS A 158 -1.87 2.88 7.67
CA HIS A 158 -1.78 3.60 6.40
C HIS A 158 -0.50 4.42 6.30
N ARG A 159 -0.16 5.20 7.32
CA ARG A 159 1.07 6.00 7.36
C ARG A 159 2.31 5.12 7.19
N GLN A 160 2.45 4.07 8.00
CA GLN A 160 3.64 3.22 7.98
C GLN A 160 3.79 2.46 6.65
N LEU A 161 2.69 1.95 6.08
CA LEU A 161 2.72 1.32 4.75
C LEU A 161 3.03 2.34 3.65
N GLY A 162 2.47 3.55 3.73
CA GLY A 162 2.75 4.64 2.79
C GLY A 162 4.23 5.05 2.82
N ASP A 163 4.80 5.23 4.01
CA ASP A 163 6.22 5.57 4.21
C ASP A 163 7.15 4.46 3.68
N LEU A 164 6.78 3.18 3.90
CA LEU A 164 7.50 2.04 3.36
C LEU A 164 7.46 2.04 1.82
N THR A 165 6.27 2.10 1.23
CA THR A 165 6.08 2.07 -0.22
C THR A 165 6.79 3.24 -0.90
N ALA A 166 6.68 4.46 -0.35
CA ALA A 166 7.34 5.64 -0.88
C ALA A 166 8.87 5.46 -0.94
N ARG A 167 9.47 4.83 0.08
CA ARG A 167 10.91 4.55 0.09
C ARG A 167 11.31 3.47 -0.90
N ILE A 168 10.51 2.43 -1.03
CA ILE A 168 10.72 1.39 -2.02
C ILE A 168 10.70 2.03 -3.42
N HIS A 169 9.72 2.87 -3.71
CA HIS A 169 9.61 3.59 -4.99
C HIS A 169 10.78 4.53 -5.25
N ASP A 170 11.29 5.23 -4.24
CA ASP A 170 12.49 6.07 -4.35
C ASP A 170 13.72 5.22 -4.70
N LEU A 171 13.86 4.05 -4.07
CA LEU A 171 14.97 3.13 -4.32
C LEU A 171 14.89 2.46 -5.70
N THR A 172 13.71 1.95 -6.08
CA THR A 172 13.50 1.25 -7.35
C THR A 172 13.25 2.20 -8.52
N HIS A 173 13.12 3.51 -8.25
CA HIS A 173 12.76 4.53 -9.24
C HIS A 173 11.43 4.24 -9.96
N THR A 174 10.51 3.56 -9.28
CA THR A 174 9.21 3.13 -9.84
C THR A 174 8.05 4.04 -9.46
N THR A 175 8.31 5.27 -8.99
CA THR A 175 7.27 6.20 -8.54
C THR A 175 6.12 6.32 -9.55
N PRO A 176 4.89 5.89 -9.17
CA PRO A 176 3.73 5.98 -10.04
C PRO A 176 3.48 7.43 -10.45
N ARG A 177 3.31 7.67 -11.75
CA ARG A 177 2.95 9.00 -12.24
C ARG A 177 1.45 9.18 -12.16
N GLU A 178 1.01 10.19 -11.41
CA GLU A 178 -0.39 10.60 -11.41
C GLU A 178 -0.71 11.34 -12.71
N HIS A 179 -1.81 10.97 -13.36
CA HIS A 179 -2.33 11.66 -14.53
C HIS A 179 -3.65 12.35 -14.19
N HIS A 180 -3.74 13.65 -14.50
CA HIS A 180 -4.99 14.39 -14.39
C HIS A 180 -5.99 13.90 -15.43
N MET A 181 -7.25 13.76 -15.01
CA MET A 181 -8.33 13.33 -15.87
C MET A 181 -9.01 14.54 -16.54
N ASP A 182 -9.51 14.33 -17.76
CA ASP A 182 -10.09 15.40 -18.58
C ASP A 182 -11.48 15.84 -18.14
N ALA A 183 -12.27 14.97 -17.51
CA ALA A 183 -13.61 15.28 -17.02
C ALA A 183 -13.59 15.76 -15.56
N PRO A 184 -14.49 16.69 -15.16
CA PRO A 184 -14.64 17.08 -13.76
C PRO A 184 -15.21 15.92 -12.94
N CYS A 185 -14.94 15.90 -11.63
CA CYS A 185 -15.50 14.90 -10.73
C CYS A 185 -17.05 14.96 -10.72
N PRO A 186 -17.76 13.83 -10.93
CA PRO A 186 -19.22 13.81 -10.93
C PRO A 186 -19.83 14.20 -9.58
N ALA A 187 -19.12 13.96 -8.47
CA ALA A 187 -19.61 14.26 -7.13
C ALA A 187 -19.46 15.73 -6.70
N CYS A 188 -18.43 16.44 -7.19
CA CYS A 188 -18.14 17.81 -6.72
C CYS A 188 -17.86 18.83 -7.83
N GLY A 189 -17.86 18.42 -9.09
CA GLY A 189 -17.65 19.29 -10.25
C GLY A 189 -16.22 19.82 -10.44
N THR A 190 -15.24 19.40 -9.63
CA THR A 190 -13.87 19.92 -9.71
C THR A 190 -12.96 19.06 -10.61
N PHE A 191 -12.03 19.71 -11.32
CA PHE A 191 -10.97 19.07 -12.13
C PHE A 191 -9.80 18.62 -11.26
N ARG A 192 -10.11 17.77 -10.28
CA ARG A 192 -9.13 17.19 -9.34
C ARG A 192 -9.15 15.67 -9.36
N LEU A 193 -9.75 15.06 -10.38
CA LEU A 193 -9.64 13.63 -10.63
C LEU A 193 -8.23 13.32 -11.12
N VAL A 194 -7.60 12.33 -10.50
CA VAL A 194 -6.32 11.77 -10.92
C VAL A 194 -6.44 10.26 -11.04
N THR A 195 -5.62 9.67 -11.90
CA THR A 195 -5.46 8.23 -12.01
C THR A 195 -4.03 7.83 -11.68
N ALA A 196 -3.90 6.72 -10.95
CA ALA A 196 -2.65 6.02 -10.69
C ALA A 196 -2.90 4.53 -10.95
N GLY A 197 -2.72 4.09 -12.20
CA GLY A 197 -3.11 2.74 -12.64
C GLY A 197 -4.58 2.66 -13.04
N GLU A 198 -5.34 1.71 -12.47
CA GLU A 198 -6.75 1.46 -12.80
C GLU A 198 -7.75 2.26 -11.94
N ASP A 199 -7.30 2.77 -10.79
CA ASP A 199 -8.15 3.53 -9.87
C ASP A 199 -8.12 5.03 -10.21
N ILE A 200 -9.28 5.67 -10.10
CA ILE A 200 -9.46 7.11 -10.37
C ILE A 200 -10.06 7.76 -9.13
N THR A 201 -9.37 8.76 -8.57
CA THR A 201 -9.81 9.41 -7.33
C THR A 201 -9.78 10.92 -7.42
N CYS A 202 -10.79 11.57 -6.86
CA CYS A 202 -10.83 13.02 -6.73
C CYS A 202 -10.03 13.50 -5.51
N HIS A 203 -9.00 14.32 -5.74
CA HIS A 203 -8.21 14.93 -4.68
C HIS A 203 -8.96 16.00 -3.91
N ALA A 204 -10.06 16.57 -4.44
CA ALA A 204 -10.87 17.56 -3.73
C ALA A 204 -11.85 16.90 -2.75
N CYS A 205 -12.71 15.99 -3.23
CA CYS A 205 -13.79 15.41 -2.42
C CYS A 205 -13.54 13.95 -1.99
N GLY A 206 -12.54 13.26 -2.56
CA GLY A 206 -12.25 11.86 -2.26
C GLY A 206 -13.18 10.87 -2.94
N HIS A 207 -14.02 11.33 -3.86
CA HIS A 207 -14.84 10.44 -4.68
C HIS A 207 -13.95 9.51 -5.50
N HIS A 208 -14.30 8.23 -5.51
CA HIS A 208 -13.58 7.17 -6.18
C HIS A 208 -14.42 6.66 -7.35
N LEU A 209 -13.77 6.41 -8.47
CA LEU A 209 -14.35 5.89 -9.71
C LEU A 209 -13.46 4.75 -10.21
N THR A 210 -14.09 3.70 -10.70
CA THR A 210 -13.45 2.73 -11.58
C THR A 210 -13.23 3.36 -12.96
N ARG A 211 -12.33 2.78 -13.77
CA ARG A 211 -12.11 3.18 -15.17
C ARG A 211 -13.42 3.21 -15.96
N THR A 212 -14.24 2.17 -15.84
CA THR A 212 -15.52 2.06 -16.55
C THR A 212 -16.51 3.16 -16.14
N GLU A 213 -16.65 3.44 -14.83
CA GLU A 213 -17.52 4.53 -14.34
C GLU A 213 -17.05 5.90 -14.85
N TYR A 214 -15.73 6.11 -14.92
CA TYR A 214 -15.18 7.35 -15.47
C TYR A 214 -15.42 7.49 -16.97
N ASP A 215 -15.25 6.42 -17.74
CA ASP A 215 -15.45 6.43 -19.19
C ASP A 215 -16.93 6.75 -19.52
N ASP A 216 -17.87 6.16 -18.78
CA ASP A 216 -19.30 6.43 -18.95
C ASP A 216 -19.66 7.87 -18.54
N HIS A 217 -19.09 8.38 -17.44
CA HIS A 217 -19.23 9.79 -17.06
C HIS A 217 -18.68 10.74 -18.13
N THR A 218 -17.51 10.42 -18.70
CA THR A 218 -16.89 11.25 -19.73
C THR A 218 -17.73 11.30 -21.01
N LYS A 219 -18.34 10.18 -21.42
CA LYS A 219 -19.30 10.17 -22.54
C LYS A 219 -20.47 11.10 -22.26
N HIS A 220 -21.08 11.04 -21.09
CA HIS A 220 -22.18 11.93 -20.73
C HIS A 220 -21.80 13.41 -20.72
N VAL A 221 -20.62 13.76 -20.22
CA VAL A 221 -20.11 15.14 -20.26
C VAL A 221 -19.89 15.62 -21.70
N LEU A 222 -19.29 14.79 -22.54
CA LEU A 222 -19.05 15.10 -23.96
C LEU A 222 -20.37 15.25 -24.74
N GLU A 223 -21.34 14.36 -24.52
CA GLU A 223 -22.68 14.43 -25.11
C GLU A 223 -23.40 15.73 -24.71
N ALA A 224 -23.31 16.11 -23.44
CA ALA A 224 -23.90 17.36 -22.94
C ALA A 224 -23.26 18.61 -23.55
N HIS A 225 -21.95 18.59 -23.85
CA HIS A 225 -21.24 19.72 -24.48
C HIS A 225 -21.38 19.76 -26.01
N THR A 226 -21.73 18.65 -26.65
CA THR A 226 -21.90 18.56 -28.11
C THR A 226 -23.36 18.72 -28.55
N ALA A 227 -24.32 18.63 -27.64
CA ALA A 227 -25.71 18.97 -27.91
C ALA A 227 -25.82 20.48 -28.25
N PRO A 228 -26.32 20.86 -29.44
CA PRO A 228 -26.49 22.26 -29.80
C PRO A 228 -27.45 22.92 -28.80
N ALA A 229 -27.05 24.07 -28.26
CA ALA A 229 -27.92 24.91 -27.44
C ALA A 229 -29.16 25.28 -28.27
N GLY A 230 -30.29 24.61 -27.99
CA GLY A 230 -31.59 24.89 -28.57
C GLY A 230 -32.20 26.16 -28.03
#